data_AF-A0A072UHM3-F1
#
_entry.id   AF-A0A072UHM3-F1
#
_cell.length_a   1.000
_cell.length_b   1.000
_cell.length_c   1.000
_cell.angle_alpha   90.00
_cell.angle_beta   90.00
_cell.angle_gamma   90.00
#
_symmetry.space_group_name_H-M   'P 1'
#
loop_
_entity.id
_entity.type
_entity.pdbx_description
1 polymer ?
#
loop_
_entity_poly.entity_id
_entity_poly.type
_entity_poly.pdbx_seq_one_letter_code
_entity_poly.pdbx_strand_id
1 'polypeptide(L)' 'MEEGLEHNDDNEGIDVPLFDLDSIQAAIDHFSNAYNLGKCGFWSVYKGVFQDGNEI' A
#
# COMPACT_ATOMS: atom_id res chain seq x y z
N MET A 1 25.13 41.89 4.66
CA MET A 1 25.58 40.54 5.00
C MET A 1 24.70 40.09 6.13
N GLU A 2 23.80 39.17 5.85
CA GLU A 2 23.34 38.20 6.85
C GLU A 2 22.99 36.95 6.06
N GLU A 3 23.98 36.06 6.08
CA GLU A 3 24.03 34.63 5.82
C GLU A 3 22.70 33.88 5.58
N GLY A 4 22.70 33.07 4.52
CA GLY A 4 21.65 32.13 4.18
C GLY A 4 21.56 30.96 5.16
N LEU A 5 20.33 30.56 5.41
CA LEU A 5 20.00 29.20 5.84
C LEU A 5 19.26 28.55 4.69
N GLU A 6 19.97 27.68 3.97
CA GLU A 6 19.38 26.75 3.02
C GLU A 6 18.41 25.87 3.81
N HIS A 7 17.09 26.02 3.56
CA HIS A 7 16.14 25.01 4.00
C HIS A 7 16.44 23.76 3.17
N ASN A 8 17.11 22.78 3.80
CA ASN A 8 17.09 21.41 3.31
C ASN A 8 15.63 21.01 3.14
N ASP A 9 15.31 20.53 1.95
CA ASP A 9 14.01 19.97 1.61
C ASP A 9 13.80 18.69 2.44
N ASP A 10 13.17 18.80 3.61
CA ASP A 10 12.64 17.68 4.39
C ASP A 10 11.40 17.05 3.70
N ASN A 11 11.30 17.13 2.36
CA ASN A 11 10.20 16.59 1.55
C ASN A 11 10.52 15.24 0.90
N GLU A 12 11.50 14.50 1.43
CA GLU A 12 11.60 13.05 1.16
C GLU A 12 10.53 12.31 1.98
N GLY A 13 9.26 12.58 1.68
CA GLY A 13 8.14 11.80 2.16
C GLY A 13 8.28 10.34 1.70
N ILE A 14 7.77 9.41 2.49
CA ILE A 14 7.69 8.00 2.08
C ILE A 14 6.81 7.94 0.82
N ASP A 15 7.35 7.42 -0.28
CA ASP A 15 6.58 7.11 -1.48
C ASP A 15 5.59 5.98 -1.14
N VAL A 16 4.33 6.35 -0.94
CA VAL A 16 3.26 5.39 -0.63
C VAL A 16 2.54 5.07 -1.94
N PRO A 17 2.57 3.80 -2.39
CA PRO A 17 1.87 3.41 -3.60
C PRO A 17 0.35 3.56 -3.41
N LEU A 18 -0.28 4.28 -4.33
CA LEU A 18 -1.73 4.48 -4.36
C LEU A 18 -2.38 3.45 -5.29
N PHE A 19 -3.40 2.77 -4.80
CA PHE A 19 -4.16 1.79 -5.56
C PHE A 19 -5.65 2.14 -5.57
N ASP A 20 -6.28 1.98 -6.72
CA ASP A 20 -7.74 2.02 -6.82
C ASP A 20 -8.35 0.80 -6.14
N LEU A 21 -9.53 0.97 -5.55
CA LEU A 21 -10.26 -0.10 -4.87
C LEU A 21 -10.57 -1.28 -5.81
N ASP A 22 -10.78 -1.02 -7.10
CA ASP A 22 -10.98 -2.05 -8.12
C ASP A 22 -9.74 -2.94 -8.27
N SER A 23 -8.55 -2.33 -8.33
CA SER A 23 -7.28 -3.05 -8.40
C SER A 23 -7.04 -3.90 -7.16
N ILE A 24 -7.36 -3.37 -5.97
CA ILE A 24 -7.25 -4.13 -4.72
C ILE A 24 -8.20 -5.34 -4.75
N GLN A 25 -9.47 -5.14 -5.11
CA GLN A 25 -10.45 -6.22 -5.18
C GLN A 25 -10.04 -7.31 -6.16
N ALA A 26 -9.54 -6.95 -7.34
CA ALA A 26 -9.04 -7.91 -8.31
C ALA A 26 -7.84 -8.71 -7.75
N ALA A 27 -6.92 -8.04 -7.04
CA ALA A 27 -5.74 -8.68 -6.47
C ALA A 27 -6.06 -9.70 -5.35
N ILE A 28 -7.13 -9.51 -4.60
CA ILE A 28 -7.57 -10.41 -3.52
C ILE A 28 -8.76 -11.30 -3.93
N ASP A 29 -9.05 -11.39 -5.23
CA ASP A 29 -10.19 -12.15 -5.79
C ASP A 29 -11.52 -11.82 -5.08
N HIS A 30 -11.86 -10.54 -5.01
CA HIS A 30 -13.10 -10.04 -4.38
C HIS A 30 -13.30 -10.53 -2.92
N PHE A 31 -12.22 -10.51 -2.13
CA PHE A 31 -12.20 -10.97 -0.73
C PHE A 31 -12.49 -12.47 -0.57
N SER A 32 -12.18 -13.26 -1.60
CA SER A 32 -12.30 -14.70 -1.59
C SER A 32 -11.50 -15.33 -0.45
N ASN A 33 -12.05 -16.40 0.13
CA ASN A 33 -11.40 -17.10 1.23
C ASN A 33 -10.08 -17.76 0.81
N ALA A 34 -9.83 -17.94 -0.49
CA ALA A 34 -8.57 -18.45 -1.01
C ALA A 34 -7.37 -17.54 -0.68
N TYR A 35 -7.60 -16.22 -0.58
CA TYR A 35 -6.58 -15.22 -0.27
C TYR A 35 -6.63 -14.75 1.18
N ASN A 36 -7.55 -15.27 2.00
CA ASN A 36 -7.62 -14.93 3.40
C ASN A 36 -6.47 -15.61 4.17
N LEU A 37 -5.60 -14.81 4.75
CA LEU A 37 -4.50 -15.27 5.61
C LEU A 37 -4.97 -15.50 7.06
N GLY A 38 -6.11 -14.94 7.42
CA GLY A 38 -6.75 -15.13 8.71
C GLY A 38 -7.50 -13.89 9.18
N LYS A 39 -7.84 -13.91 10.48
CA LYS A 39 -8.54 -12.81 11.16
C LYS A 39 -7.78 -12.45 12.44
N CYS A 40 -7.50 -11.17 12.63
CA CYS A 40 -6.96 -10.63 13.87
C CYS A 40 -7.95 -9.60 14.44
N GLY A 41 -8.58 -9.93 15.56
CA GLY A 41 -9.62 -9.09 16.16
C GLY A 41 -10.78 -8.84 15.19
N PHE A 42 -10.97 -7.58 14.78
CA PHE A 42 -12.00 -7.17 13.81
C PHE A 42 -11.55 -7.26 12.35
N TRP A 43 -10.25 -7.35 12.10
CA TRP A 43 -9.67 -7.19 10.78
C TRP A 43 -9.40 -8.55 10.13
N SER A 44 -9.86 -8.70 8.89
CA SER A 44 -9.48 -9.82 8.02
C SER A 44 -8.21 -9.45 7.28
N VAL A 45 -7.26 -10.38 7.21
CA VAL A 45 -5.99 -10.20 6.50
C VAL A 45 -6.07 -10.98 5.20
N TYR A 46 -5.75 -10.33 4.09
CA TYR A 46 -5.75 -10.95 2.77
C TYR A 46 -4.39 -10.72 2.09
N LYS A 47 -3.96 -11.69 1.30
CA LYS A 47 -2.82 -11.56 0.40
C LYS A 47 -3.30 -11.05 -0.96
N GLY A 48 -2.79 -9.94 -1.45
CA GLY A 48 -3.08 -9.45 -2.80
C GLY A 48 -2.03 -9.96 -3.79
N VAL A 49 -2.48 -10.43 -4.96
CA VAL A 49 -1.61 -10.80 -6.09
C VAL A 49 -2.12 -10.11 -7.35
N PHE A 50 -1.34 -9.17 -7.88
CA PHE A 50 -1.65 -8.48 -9.13
C PHE A 50 -1.38 -9.37 -10.35
N GLN A 51 -1.96 -9.02 -11.49
CA GLN A 51 -1.80 -9.77 -12.75
C GLN A 51 -0.35 -9.82 -13.25
N ASP A 52 0.48 -8.84 -12.87
CA ASP A 52 1.92 -8.79 -13.15
C ASP A 52 2.73 -9.75 -12.24
N GLY A 53 2.07 -10.42 -11.29
CA GLY A 53 2.71 -11.31 -10.31
C GLY A 53 3.22 -10.60 -9.06
N ASN A 54 3.12 -9.27 -8.99
CA ASN A 54 3.46 -8.48 -7.80
C ASN A 54 2.48 -8.75 -6.66
N GLU A 55 2.98 -8.76 -5.43
CA GLU A 55 2.23 -9.16 -4.23
C GLU A 55 2.15 -8.02 -3.21
N ILE A 56 1.05 -7.92 -2.47
CA ILE A 56 0.84 -7.01 -1.32
C ILE A 56 0.21 -7.72 -0.12
#